data_AF-A0A350J2D7-F1
#
_entry.id   AF-A0A350J2D7-F1
#
_cell.length_a   1.000
_cell.length_b   1.000
_cell.length_c   1.000
_cell.angle_alpha   90.00
_cell.angle_beta   90.00
_cell.angle_gamma   90.00
#
_symmetry.space_group_name_H-M   'P 1'
#
loop_
_entity.id
_entity.type
_entity.pdbx_description
1 polymer ?
#
loop_
_entity_poly.entity_id
_entity_poly.type
_entity_poly.pdbx_seq_one_letter_code
_entity_poly.pdbx_strand_id
1 'polypeptide(L)'
;KHVINQHLSSQDNGNTFFSGHTEYLAEQTNTPRVVMMLATENSESSSLLSRPLRVALATTHLPLRDVADAIQPAMLEETLRILHHDLIAYFGISQPNILVCGLNPHAGEQGDLGDEELRIIEPCLAKLRSQGMQLSAALPADTLFTAKYLDTADAVLAMYHDQGLPVLKSHGFGQAVNITLGLPFIRTSVDHGTAFDLAGTGKANTSSLNTAISMAIDLSQQASNQ
;
A
#
# COMPACT_ATOMS: atom_id res chain seq x y z
N LYS A 1 -23.75 -2.62 -15.61
CA LYS A 1 -23.73 -1.32 -14.87
C LYS A 1 -23.17 -1.44 -13.44
N HIS A 2 -22.74 -2.62 -12.96
CA HIS A 2 -22.43 -2.85 -11.54
C HIS A 2 -20.98 -3.27 -11.23
N VAL A 3 -20.04 -3.06 -12.13
CA VAL A 3 -18.68 -3.63 -12.02
C VAL A 3 -17.71 -2.79 -11.18
N ILE A 4 -18.06 -1.57 -10.76
CA ILE A 4 -17.09 -0.66 -10.12
C ILE A 4 -17.56 -0.16 -8.74
N ASN A 5 -18.86 -0.17 -8.47
CA ASN A 5 -19.41 0.39 -7.23
C ASN A 5 -19.83 -0.71 -6.26
N GLN A 6 -19.10 -0.85 -5.15
CA GLN A 6 -19.39 -1.78 -4.05
C GLN A 6 -20.81 -1.60 -3.49
N HIS A 7 -21.35 -0.38 -3.49
CA HIS A 7 -22.69 -0.09 -2.93
C HIS A 7 -23.85 -0.49 -3.87
N LEU A 8 -23.60 -0.61 -5.18
CA LEU A 8 -24.64 -0.97 -6.16
C LEU A 8 -24.64 -2.46 -6.53
N SER A 9 -23.55 -3.17 -6.21
CA SER A 9 -23.39 -4.61 -6.49
C SER A 9 -24.03 -5.50 -5.41
N SER A 10 -24.39 -4.95 -4.25
CA SER A 10 -25.04 -5.70 -3.16
C SER A 10 -26.55 -5.92 -3.34
N GLN A 11 -27.15 -5.47 -4.45
CA GLN A 11 -28.61 -5.54 -4.67
C GLN A 11 -29.05 -6.50 -5.79
N ASP A 12 -28.14 -7.24 -6.44
CA ASP A 12 -28.52 -8.12 -7.55
C ASP A 12 -28.69 -9.59 -7.12
N ASN A 13 -29.89 -10.11 -7.32
CA ASN A 13 -30.35 -11.46 -6.96
C ASN A 13 -29.71 -12.56 -7.84
N GLY A 14 -28.43 -12.86 -7.64
CA GLY A 14 -27.85 -14.15 -8.06
C GLY A 14 -26.55 -14.13 -8.85
N ASN A 15 -25.65 -13.16 -8.67
CA ASN A 15 -24.35 -13.21 -9.35
C ASN A 15 -23.21 -12.62 -8.49
N THR A 16 -22.05 -13.29 -8.54
CA THR A 16 -20.72 -12.95 -7.98
C THR A 16 -20.59 -11.60 -7.24
N PHE A 17 -20.27 -11.65 -5.94
CA PHE A 17 -20.04 -10.48 -5.08
C PHE A 17 -18.80 -9.71 -5.54
N PHE A 18 -18.98 -8.48 -6.06
CA PHE A 18 -17.87 -7.61 -6.41
C PHE A 18 -17.46 -6.79 -5.18
N SER A 19 -16.40 -7.23 -4.50
CA SER A 19 -15.82 -6.53 -3.36
C SER A 19 -14.89 -5.38 -3.75
N GLY A 20 -14.39 -5.34 -4.99
CA GLY A 20 -13.45 -4.32 -5.46
C GLY A 20 -12.62 -4.80 -6.64
N HIS A 21 -11.94 -3.86 -7.31
CA HIS A 21 -11.08 -4.20 -8.45
C HIS A 21 -9.92 -5.11 -8.04
N THR A 22 -9.30 -4.84 -6.90
CA THR A 22 -8.15 -5.58 -6.38
C THR A 22 -8.50 -7.04 -6.17
N GLU A 23 -9.60 -7.30 -5.45
CA GLU A 23 -10.08 -8.64 -5.12
C GLU A 23 -10.56 -9.37 -6.38
N TYR A 24 -11.30 -8.69 -7.26
CA TYR A 24 -11.76 -9.25 -8.53
C TYR A 24 -10.58 -9.70 -9.41
N LEU A 25 -9.57 -8.84 -9.59
CA LEU A 25 -8.42 -9.17 -10.43
C LEU A 25 -7.57 -10.29 -9.81
N ALA A 26 -7.43 -10.32 -8.48
CA ALA A 26 -6.74 -11.39 -7.78
C ALA A 26 -7.44 -12.75 -8.03
N GLU A 27 -8.77 -12.79 -7.92
CA GLU A 27 -9.57 -13.99 -8.23
C GLU A 27 -9.39 -14.43 -9.69
N GLN A 28 -9.53 -13.51 -10.64
CA GLN A 28 -9.40 -13.84 -12.08
C GLN A 28 -8.00 -14.35 -12.47
N THR A 29 -6.97 -13.99 -11.70
CA THR A 29 -5.59 -14.40 -11.95
C THR A 29 -5.12 -15.57 -11.09
N ASN A 30 -6.00 -16.09 -10.21
CA ASN A 30 -5.62 -17.06 -9.17
C ASN A 30 -4.46 -16.55 -8.29
N THR A 31 -4.39 -15.25 -8.06
CA THR A 31 -3.39 -14.62 -7.20
C THR A 31 -3.83 -14.76 -5.74
N PRO A 32 -3.11 -15.51 -4.90
CA PRO A 32 -3.56 -15.85 -3.54
C PRO A 32 -3.56 -14.64 -2.59
N ARG A 33 -2.62 -13.71 -2.78
CA ARG A 33 -2.53 -12.47 -2.02
C ARG A 33 -2.06 -11.33 -2.92
N VAL A 34 -2.66 -10.18 -2.70
CA VAL A 34 -2.25 -8.90 -3.26
C VAL A 34 -1.98 -7.91 -2.13
N VAL A 35 -1.10 -6.94 -2.37
CA VAL A 35 -0.79 -5.89 -1.41
C VAL A 35 -1.16 -4.54 -2.03
N MET A 36 -1.96 -3.76 -1.29
CA MET A 36 -2.30 -2.41 -1.71
C MET A 36 -1.17 -1.46 -1.32
N MET A 37 -0.72 -0.65 -2.27
CA MET A 37 0.23 0.43 -2.03
C MET A 37 -0.29 1.72 -2.62
N LEU A 38 -0.16 2.82 -1.87
CA LEU A 38 -0.26 4.17 -2.44
C LEU A 38 1.15 4.71 -2.66
N ALA A 39 1.35 5.37 -3.80
CA ALA A 39 2.59 6.05 -4.11
C ALA A 39 2.33 7.48 -4.59
N THR A 40 3.18 8.41 -4.19
CA THR A 40 3.24 9.75 -4.79
C THR A 40 4.26 9.77 -5.92
N GLU A 41 4.16 10.75 -6.81
CA GLU A 41 5.24 11.08 -7.75
C GLU A 41 6.26 12.03 -7.11
N ASN A 42 7.44 12.17 -7.73
CA ASN A 42 8.41 13.22 -7.38
C ASN A 42 7.84 14.57 -7.81
N SER A 43 7.14 15.24 -6.91
CA SER A 43 6.70 16.62 -7.10
C SER A 43 7.80 17.58 -6.62
N GLU A 44 8.53 18.15 -7.59
CA GLU A 44 9.59 19.18 -7.42
C GLU A 44 9.14 20.44 -6.64
N SER A 45 7.85 20.61 -6.36
CA SER A 45 7.30 21.91 -5.95
C SER A 45 6.59 21.94 -4.59
N SER A 46 6.40 20.80 -3.90
CA SER A 46 5.67 20.81 -2.62
C SER A 46 6.08 19.75 -1.59
N SER A 47 7.13 18.96 -1.87
CA SER A 47 7.51 17.86 -1.00
C SER A 47 8.56 18.28 0.04
N LEU A 48 8.27 18.04 1.32
CA LEU A 48 9.28 18.05 2.39
C LEU A 48 10.23 16.84 2.32
N LEU A 49 10.05 15.94 1.35
CA LEU A 49 10.85 14.74 1.15
C LEU A 49 11.67 14.87 -0.12
N SER A 50 12.86 14.27 -0.11
CA SER A 50 13.75 14.29 -1.28
C SER A 50 13.41 13.20 -2.31
N ARG A 51 12.33 12.44 -2.10
CA ARG A 51 11.98 11.23 -2.85
C ARG A 51 10.46 10.94 -2.81
N PRO A 52 9.93 10.08 -3.69
CA PRO A 52 8.51 9.75 -3.67
C PRO A 52 8.19 8.91 -2.43
N LEU A 53 7.04 9.19 -1.81
CA LEU A 53 6.54 8.41 -0.68
C LEU A 53 5.73 7.23 -1.21
N ARG A 54 6.11 6.02 -0.80
CA ARG A 54 5.39 4.78 -1.09
C ARG A 54 4.95 4.14 0.23
N VAL A 55 3.65 3.91 0.39
CA VAL A 55 3.07 3.30 1.60
C VAL A 55 2.23 2.09 1.20
N ALA A 56 2.75 0.91 1.51
CA ALA A 56 2.04 -0.35 1.43
C ALA A 56 1.26 -0.62 2.73
N LEU A 57 0.19 -1.39 2.63
CA LEU A 57 -0.69 -1.70 3.75
C LEU A 57 -0.72 -3.22 4.02
N ALA A 58 -0.49 -3.62 5.27
CA ALA A 58 -0.65 -5.02 5.68
C ALA A 58 -2.13 -5.42 5.75
N THR A 59 -3.01 -4.49 6.13
CA THR A 59 -4.47 -4.64 6.07
C THR A 59 -5.11 -3.46 5.36
N THR A 60 -6.15 -3.71 4.58
CA THR A 60 -6.84 -2.69 3.78
C THR A 60 -8.12 -2.22 4.48
N HIS A 61 -9.30 -2.52 3.93
CA HIS A 61 -10.58 -2.01 4.40
C HIS A 61 -11.18 -2.93 5.46
N LEU A 62 -10.57 -2.98 6.64
CA LEU A 62 -11.11 -3.67 7.82
C LEU A 62 -11.68 -2.67 8.83
N PRO A 63 -12.74 -3.02 9.58
CA PRO A 63 -13.08 -2.32 10.81
C PRO A 63 -11.88 -2.30 11.75
N LEU A 64 -11.61 -1.16 12.41
CA LEU A 64 -10.41 -1.00 13.24
C LEU A 64 -10.28 -2.08 14.34
N ARG A 65 -11.41 -2.53 14.91
CA ARG A 65 -11.46 -3.60 15.91
C ARG A 65 -10.96 -4.97 15.40
N ASP A 66 -10.98 -5.19 14.09
CA ASP A 66 -10.60 -6.46 13.46
C ASP A 66 -9.13 -6.45 13.00
N VAL A 67 -8.45 -5.28 13.08
CA VAL A 67 -7.07 -5.11 12.59
C VAL A 67 -6.08 -5.96 13.37
N ALA A 68 -6.12 -5.93 14.72
CA ALA A 68 -5.14 -6.62 15.55
C ALA A 68 -5.16 -8.14 15.29
N ASP A 69 -6.36 -8.73 15.23
CA ASP A 69 -6.53 -10.16 14.95
C ASP A 69 -6.14 -10.52 13.50
N ALA A 70 -6.23 -9.59 12.56
CA ALA A 70 -5.83 -9.82 11.16
C ALA A 70 -4.31 -9.85 10.97
N ILE A 71 -3.53 -9.19 11.84
CA ILE A 71 -2.07 -9.23 11.78
C ILE A 71 -1.54 -10.58 12.26
N GLN A 72 -1.38 -11.52 11.32
CA GLN A 72 -0.88 -12.87 11.58
C GLN A 72 0.50 -13.09 10.96
N PRO A 73 1.37 -13.95 11.55
CA PRO A 73 2.74 -14.14 11.07
C PRO A 73 2.85 -14.49 9.58
N ALA A 74 2.05 -15.45 9.11
CA ALA A 74 2.06 -15.89 7.71
C ALA A 74 1.59 -14.78 6.76
N MET A 75 0.56 -14.04 7.16
CA MET A 75 0.02 -12.91 6.40
C MET A 75 1.07 -11.81 6.23
N LEU A 76 1.73 -11.44 7.33
CA LEU A 76 2.74 -10.39 7.34
C LEU A 76 3.97 -10.78 6.52
N GLU A 77 4.42 -12.04 6.64
CA GLU A 77 5.53 -12.55 5.85
C GLU A 77 5.23 -12.50 4.34
N GLU A 78 4.04 -12.97 3.94
CA GLU A 78 3.62 -12.95 2.53
C GLU A 78 3.52 -11.51 2.00
N THR A 79 2.94 -10.60 2.79
CA THR A 79 2.85 -9.16 2.47
C THR A 79 4.23 -8.55 2.22
N LEU A 80 5.19 -8.78 3.12
CA LEU A 80 6.55 -8.24 3.00
C LEU A 80 7.29 -8.82 1.80
N ARG A 81 7.09 -10.12 1.50
CA ARG A 81 7.69 -10.75 0.32
C ARG A 81 7.14 -10.19 -0.98
N ILE A 82 5.83 -9.98 -1.08
CA ILE A 82 5.20 -9.34 -2.25
C ILE A 82 5.73 -7.92 -2.41
N LEU A 83 5.73 -7.13 -1.34
CA LEU A 83 6.24 -5.76 -1.37
C LEU A 83 7.70 -5.71 -1.83
N HIS A 84 8.57 -6.53 -1.24
CA HIS A 84 9.98 -6.58 -1.60
C HIS A 84 10.21 -7.05 -3.04
N HIS A 85 9.50 -8.11 -3.46
CA HIS A 85 9.59 -8.62 -4.83
C HIS A 85 9.21 -7.54 -5.86
N ASP A 86 8.06 -6.89 -5.67
CA ASP A 86 7.55 -5.93 -6.63
C ASP A 86 8.35 -4.61 -6.63
N LEU A 87 8.93 -4.20 -5.49
CA LEU A 87 9.89 -3.08 -5.44
C LEU A 87 11.15 -3.37 -6.28
N ILE A 88 11.59 -4.63 -6.32
CA ILE A 88 12.65 -5.02 -7.25
C ILE A 88 12.08 -5.00 -8.67
N ALA A 89 11.11 -5.87 -8.95
CA ALA A 89 10.66 -6.19 -10.30
C ALA A 89 10.09 -4.99 -11.07
N TYR A 90 9.32 -4.12 -10.41
CA TYR A 90 8.58 -3.04 -11.05
C TYR A 90 9.15 -1.66 -10.74
N PHE A 91 9.84 -1.47 -9.61
CA PHE A 91 10.41 -0.16 -9.25
C PHE A 91 11.92 -0.05 -9.51
N GLY A 92 12.59 -1.12 -9.95
CA GLY A 92 14.02 -1.05 -10.26
C GLY A 92 14.94 -1.05 -9.04
N ILE A 93 14.41 -1.32 -7.84
CA ILE A 93 15.14 -1.13 -6.59
C ILE A 93 15.81 -2.45 -6.19
N SER A 94 17.09 -2.63 -6.54
CA SER A 94 17.81 -3.90 -6.36
C SER A 94 17.89 -4.40 -4.91
N GLN A 95 17.94 -3.49 -3.93
CA GLN A 95 17.93 -3.81 -2.49
C GLN A 95 16.99 -2.86 -1.75
N PRO A 96 15.67 -3.13 -1.76
CA PRO A 96 14.68 -2.21 -1.18
C PRO A 96 14.86 -2.05 0.33
N ASN A 97 15.03 -0.82 0.79
CA ASN A 97 14.98 -0.47 2.20
C ASN A 97 13.54 -0.17 2.62
N ILE A 98 12.92 -1.09 3.37
CA ILE A 98 11.52 -1.00 3.77
C ILE A 98 11.43 -0.67 5.26
N LEU A 99 10.79 0.47 5.56
CA LEU A 99 10.44 0.80 6.95
C LEU A 99 9.12 0.14 7.33
N VAL A 100 9.04 -0.39 8.54
CA VAL A 100 7.86 -1.12 9.03
C VAL A 100 7.32 -0.45 10.28
N CYS A 101 6.03 -0.07 10.25
CA CYS A 101 5.35 0.43 11.44
C CYS A 101 5.12 -0.69 12.46
N GLY A 102 5.14 -0.38 13.76
CA GLY A 102 4.44 -1.19 14.76
C GLY A 102 2.93 -1.15 14.52
N LEU A 103 2.21 -2.12 15.07
CA LEU A 103 0.75 -2.08 15.13
C LEU A 103 0.29 -1.10 16.21
N ASN A 104 0.91 -1.18 17.37
CA ASN A 104 0.55 -0.40 18.55
C ASN A 104 1.24 0.97 18.57
N PRO A 105 0.67 1.95 19.29
CA PRO A 105 1.38 3.18 19.64
C PRO A 105 2.75 2.86 20.26
N HIS A 106 3.76 3.66 19.92
CA HIS A 106 5.14 3.41 20.36
C HIS A 106 5.69 2.02 20.01
N ALA A 107 5.14 1.36 19.00
CA ALA A 107 5.48 -0.03 18.65
C ALA A 107 5.39 -0.98 19.87
N GLY A 108 4.35 -0.80 20.68
CA GLY A 108 4.02 -1.66 21.81
C GLY A 108 4.80 -1.34 23.10
N GLU A 109 5.74 -0.37 23.09
CA GLU A 109 6.54 0.01 24.25
C GLU A 109 7.09 -1.20 25.02
N GLN A 110 7.80 -2.09 24.31
CA GLN A 110 8.36 -3.33 24.85
C GLN A 110 7.34 -4.29 25.49
N GLY A 111 6.06 -4.21 25.11
CA GLY A 111 4.99 -5.05 25.63
C GLY A 111 4.02 -4.31 26.55
N ASP A 112 4.35 -3.09 26.98
CA ASP A 112 3.50 -2.31 27.90
C ASP A 112 2.23 -1.77 27.22
N LEU A 113 2.27 -1.58 25.89
CA LEU A 113 1.15 -1.09 25.07
C LEU A 113 0.72 -2.09 24.01
N GLY A 114 0.66 -3.37 24.37
CA GLY A 114 0.36 -4.48 23.45
C GLY A 114 1.62 -5.27 23.10
N ASP A 115 1.43 -6.53 22.68
CA ASP A 115 2.50 -7.52 22.53
C ASP A 115 2.66 -8.08 21.11
N GLU A 116 1.87 -7.58 20.16
CA GLU A 116 1.87 -8.01 18.77
C GLU A 116 3.23 -7.78 18.10
N GLU A 117 3.95 -6.72 18.45
CA GLU A 117 5.31 -6.48 18.00
C GLU A 117 6.25 -7.63 18.41
N LEU A 118 6.20 -8.02 19.68
CA LEU A 118 7.08 -9.05 20.24
C LEU A 118 6.71 -10.45 19.73
N ARG A 119 5.41 -10.75 19.65
CA ARG A 119 4.92 -12.09 19.29
C ARG A 119 4.86 -12.35 17.79
N ILE A 120 4.61 -11.32 16.98
CA ILE A 120 4.26 -11.48 15.56
C ILE A 120 5.21 -10.70 14.66
N ILE A 121 5.34 -9.38 14.87
CA ILE A 121 6.00 -8.50 13.91
C ILE A 121 7.52 -8.71 13.93
N GLU A 122 8.20 -8.51 15.06
CA GLU A 122 9.65 -8.63 15.15
C GLU A 122 10.19 -10.02 14.80
N PRO A 123 9.56 -11.15 15.23
CA PRO A 123 9.98 -12.47 14.77
C PRO A 123 9.91 -12.63 13.25
N CYS A 124 8.86 -12.09 12.60
CA CYS A 124 8.73 -12.10 11.15
C CYS A 124 9.83 -11.25 10.49
N LEU A 125 10.05 -10.02 10.98
CA LEU A 125 11.09 -9.13 10.47
C LEU A 125 12.49 -9.73 10.64
N ALA A 126 12.80 -10.31 11.80
CA ALA A 126 14.08 -10.97 12.05
C ALA A 126 14.32 -12.15 11.10
N LYS A 127 13.30 -12.98 10.87
CA LYS A 127 13.37 -14.08 9.89
C LYS A 127 13.68 -13.54 8.50
N LEU A 128 12.97 -12.52 8.02
CA LEU A 128 13.17 -11.97 6.67
C LEU A 128 14.51 -11.22 6.53
N ARG A 129 14.96 -10.51 7.58
CA ARG A 129 16.30 -9.91 7.63
C ARG A 129 17.39 -10.97 7.50
N SER A 130 17.25 -12.13 8.16
CA SER A 130 18.21 -13.25 8.03
C SER A 130 18.30 -13.82 6.61
N GLN A 131 17.30 -13.53 5.76
CA GLN A 131 17.25 -13.94 4.35
C GLN A 131 17.74 -12.83 3.40
N GLY A 132 18.23 -11.71 3.94
CA GLY A 132 18.85 -10.62 3.17
C GLY A 132 17.94 -9.43 2.87
N MET A 133 16.70 -9.41 3.35
CA MET A 133 15.81 -8.26 3.17
C MET A 133 16.25 -7.09 4.07
N GLN A 134 16.30 -5.87 3.52
CA GLN A 134 16.57 -4.66 4.29
C GLN A 134 15.27 -4.12 4.91
N LEU A 135 14.99 -4.56 6.13
CA LEU A 135 13.81 -4.17 6.91
C LEU A 135 14.23 -3.46 8.19
N SER A 136 13.57 -2.35 8.54
CA SER A 136 13.74 -1.76 9.87
C SER A 136 13.20 -2.71 10.96
N ALA A 137 13.51 -2.42 12.23
CA ALA A 137 12.65 -2.85 13.33
C ALA A 137 11.24 -2.25 13.17
N ALA A 138 10.25 -2.76 13.88
CA ALA A 138 8.96 -2.11 14.03
C ALA A 138 9.19 -0.74 14.70
N LEU A 139 8.78 0.32 14.01
CA LEU A 139 8.94 1.70 14.49
C LEU A 139 7.58 2.30 14.87
N PRO A 140 7.53 3.19 15.87
CA PRO A 140 6.36 4.02 16.12
C PRO A 140 5.98 4.80 14.85
N ALA A 141 4.72 4.71 14.42
CA ALA A 141 4.28 5.32 13.16
C ALA A 141 4.49 6.84 13.15
N ASP A 142 4.21 7.51 14.27
CA ASP A 142 4.41 8.95 14.48
C ASP A 142 5.88 9.40 14.35
N THR A 143 6.83 8.51 14.64
CA THR A 143 8.27 8.74 14.47
C THR A 143 8.75 8.36 13.07
N LEU A 144 8.26 7.24 12.54
CA LEU A 144 8.63 6.70 11.22
C LEU A 144 8.27 7.69 10.10
N PHE A 145 7.13 8.37 10.18
CA PHE A 145 6.65 9.29 9.15
C PHE A 145 7.30 10.68 9.18
N THR A 146 8.49 10.81 9.77
CA THR A 146 9.29 12.05 9.74
C THR A 146 10.32 12.01 8.60
N ALA A 147 10.69 13.19 8.08
CA ALA A 147 11.62 13.30 6.93
C ALA A 147 12.93 12.51 7.14
N LYS A 148 13.50 12.56 8.35
CA LYS A 148 14.71 11.81 8.72
C LYS A 148 14.66 10.33 8.35
N TYR A 149 13.52 9.68 8.56
CA TYR A 149 13.35 8.26 8.27
C TYR A 149 12.94 8.06 6.81
N LEU A 150 11.95 8.82 6.35
CA LEU A 150 11.40 8.70 5.00
C LEU A 150 12.45 8.99 3.91
N ASP A 151 13.39 9.90 4.13
CA ASP A 151 14.50 10.21 3.21
C ASP A 151 15.51 9.07 3.06
N THR A 152 15.33 7.94 3.76
CA THR A 152 16.16 6.74 3.58
C THR A 152 15.37 5.53 3.10
N ALA A 153 14.04 5.60 3.11
CA ALA A 153 13.15 4.50 2.76
C ALA A 153 12.85 4.46 1.26
N ASP A 154 12.69 3.26 0.72
CA ASP A 154 12.12 3.03 -0.61
C ASP A 154 10.61 2.81 -0.53
N ALA A 155 10.15 2.21 0.57
CA ALA A 155 8.75 2.04 0.92
C ALA A 155 8.55 1.98 2.43
N VAL A 156 7.31 2.25 2.86
CA VAL A 156 6.82 2.02 4.21
C VAL A 156 5.75 0.93 4.17
N LEU A 157 5.80 0.00 5.12
CA LEU A 157 4.68 -0.90 5.42
C LEU A 157 3.95 -0.41 6.68
N ALA A 158 2.74 0.12 6.48
CA ALA A 158 1.80 0.42 7.55
C ALA A 158 0.93 -0.81 7.87
N MET A 159 0.59 -1.01 9.14
CA MET A 159 -0.19 -2.17 9.59
C MET A 159 -1.67 -2.07 9.19
N TYR A 160 -2.21 -0.85 9.08
CA TYR A 160 -3.60 -0.61 8.69
C TYR A 160 -3.75 0.70 7.92
N HIS A 161 -4.89 0.81 7.23
CA HIS A 161 -5.22 1.90 6.30
C HIS A 161 -4.97 3.31 6.88
N ASP A 162 -5.61 3.63 8.01
CA ASP A 162 -5.55 4.96 8.61
C ASP A 162 -4.23 5.24 9.34
N GLN A 163 -3.31 4.27 9.41
CA GLN A 163 -1.98 4.49 9.98
C GLN A 163 -1.05 5.22 9.01
N GLY A 164 -1.16 4.93 7.71
CA GLY A 164 -0.22 5.43 6.70
C GLY A 164 -0.83 6.38 5.69
N LEU A 165 -2.09 6.16 5.29
CA LEU A 165 -2.70 6.95 4.20
C LEU A 165 -2.97 8.42 4.55
N PRO A 166 -3.31 8.81 5.79
CA PRO A 166 -3.45 10.23 6.13
C PRO A 166 -2.17 11.02 5.83
N VAL A 167 -1.01 10.51 6.24
CA VAL A 167 0.30 11.15 5.97
C VAL A 167 0.56 11.23 4.47
N LEU A 168 0.35 10.12 3.74
CA LEU A 168 0.58 10.09 2.29
C LEU A 168 -0.31 11.07 1.55
N LYS A 169 -1.61 11.15 1.89
CA LYS A 169 -2.55 12.06 1.22
C LYS A 169 -2.28 13.52 1.57
N SER A 170 -1.87 13.81 2.81
CA SER A 170 -1.41 15.14 3.21
C SER A 170 -0.14 15.55 2.44
N HIS A 171 0.72 14.60 2.11
CA HIS A 171 1.95 14.84 1.36
C HIS A 171 1.73 14.95 -0.16
N GLY A 172 0.85 14.11 -0.72
CA GLY A 172 0.68 13.95 -2.16
C GLY A 172 -0.26 14.94 -2.85
N PHE A 173 -0.94 15.83 -2.12
CA PHE A 173 -1.83 16.89 -2.65
C PHE A 173 -2.76 16.46 -3.81
N GLY A 174 -3.30 15.23 -3.77
CA GLY A 174 -4.18 14.68 -4.80
C GLY A 174 -3.51 13.96 -5.97
N GLN A 175 -2.18 13.78 -5.93
CA GLN A 175 -1.37 13.02 -6.91
C GLN A 175 -0.90 11.67 -6.34
N ALA A 176 -1.76 11.01 -5.57
CA ALA A 176 -1.51 9.64 -5.13
C ALA A 176 -2.06 8.63 -6.15
N VAL A 177 -1.30 7.56 -6.38
CA VAL A 177 -1.69 6.43 -7.23
C VAL A 177 -1.87 5.21 -6.35
N ASN A 178 -2.99 4.51 -6.50
CA ASN A 178 -3.20 3.19 -5.92
C ASN A 178 -2.58 2.14 -6.85
N ILE A 179 -1.70 1.31 -6.30
CA ILE A 179 -0.97 0.25 -7.00
C ILE A 179 -1.31 -1.08 -6.32
N THR A 180 -1.68 -2.08 -7.12
CA THR A 180 -1.91 -3.44 -6.62
C THR A 180 -0.67 -4.29 -6.90
N LEU A 181 0.03 -4.64 -5.85
CA LEU A 181 1.21 -5.51 -5.88
C LEU A 181 0.81 -6.99 -5.81
N GLY A 182 1.66 -7.87 -6.34
CA GLY A 182 1.51 -9.33 -6.33
C GLY A 182 0.69 -9.90 -7.49
N LEU A 183 0.03 -9.05 -8.29
CA LEU A 183 -0.59 -9.50 -9.53
C LEU A 183 0.48 -9.87 -10.58
N PRO A 184 0.17 -10.77 -11.53
CA PRO A 184 1.07 -11.14 -12.62
C PRO A 184 1.24 -10.05 -13.70
N PHE A 185 0.69 -8.85 -13.45
CA PHE A 185 0.79 -7.69 -14.33
C PHE A 185 0.70 -6.39 -13.52
N ILE A 186 1.22 -5.31 -14.09
CA ILE A 186 1.15 -3.97 -13.49
C ILE A 186 -0.31 -3.49 -13.49
N ARG A 187 -0.79 -3.09 -12.31
CA ARG A 187 -2.11 -2.45 -12.15
C ARG A 187 -2.01 -1.21 -11.29
N THR A 188 -2.34 -0.07 -11.89
CA THR A 188 -2.52 1.21 -11.19
C THR A 188 -3.99 1.64 -11.22
N SER A 189 -4.35 2.57 -10.34
CA SER A 189 -5.71 3.09 -10.20
C SER A 189 -5.69 4.49 -9.62
N VAL A 190 -6.73 5.25 -9.96
CA VAL A 190 -7.06 6.50 -9.27
C VAL A 190 -7.32 6.27 -7.79
N ASP A 191 -7.12 7.31 -6.97
CA ASP A 191 -7.37 7.33 -5.52
C ASP A 191 -8.70 8.03 -5.16
N HIS A 192 -9.59 8.21 -6.13
CA HIS A 192 -10.92 8.79 -5.93
C HIS A 192 -12.05 7.82 -6.33
N GLY A 193 -13.24 8.07 -5.80
CA GLY A 193 -14.45 7.34 -6.15
C GLY A 193 -15.07 7.78 -7.49
N THR A 194 -16.33 7.39 -7.73
CA THR A 194 -17.02 7.60 -9.01
C THR A 194 -17.45 9.04 -9.29
N ALA A 195 -17.55 9.90 -8.25
CA ALA A 195 -17.96 11.30 -8.35
C ALA A 195 -19.14 11.53 -9.33
N PHE A 196 -20.25 10.82 -9.11
CA PHE A 196 -21.39 10.83 -10.05
C PHE A 196 -21.98 12.21 -10.30
N ASP A 197 -21.89 13.11 -9.31
CA ASP A 197 -22.29 14.50 -9.38
C ASP A 197 -21.48 15.31 -10.41
N LEU A 198 -20.26 14.86 -10.75
CA LEU A 198 -19.41 15.49 -11.77
C LEU A 198 -19.60 14.89 -13.17
N ALA A 199 -20.33 13.78 -13.32
CA ALA A 199 -20.50 13.10 -14.59
C ALA A 199 -21.21 14.00 -15.63
N GLY A 200 -20.58 14.17 -16.80
CA GLY A 200 -21.13 14.99 -17.89
C GLY A 200 -21.03 16.51 -17.67
N THR A 201 -20.47 16.97 -16.55
CA THR A 201 -20.36 18.41 -16.23
C THR A 201 -19.15 19.09 -16.86
N GLY A 202 -18.14 18.32 -17.29
CA GLY A 202 -16.83 18.83 -17.72
C GLY A 202 -15.92 19.32 -16.58
N LYS A 203 -16.32 19.14 -15.30
CA LYS A 203 -15.59 19.62 -14.12
C LYS A 203 -14.72 18.57 -13.42
N ALA A 204 -14.70 17.34 -13.92
CA ALA A 204 -13.88 16.28 -13.33
C ALA A 204 -12.38 16.61 -13.48
N ASN A 205 -11.63 16.51 -12.39
CA ASN A 205 -10.18 16.66 -12.41
C ASN A 205 -9.52 15.36 -12.87
N THR A 206 -8.77 15.40 -13.98
CA THR A 206 -8.12 14.22 -14.58
C THR A 206 -6.71 13.96 -14.06
N SER A 207 -6.18 14.79 -13.16
CA SER A 207 -4.80 14.66 -12.65
C SER A 207 -4.51 13.27 -12.09
N SER A 208 -5.34 12.74 -11.19
CA SER A 208 -5.13 11.40 -10.61
C SER A 208 -5.11 10.28 -11.67
N LEU A 209 -5.94 10.38 -12.70
CA LEU A 209 -5.94 9.41 -13.80
C LEU A 209 -4.67 9.51 -14.63
N ASN A 210 -4.23 10.72 -14.95
CA ASN A 210 -2.99 10.94 -15.70
C ASN A 210 -1.78 10.43 -14.91
N THR A 211 -1.70 10.73 -13.61
CA THR A 211 -0.66 10.22 -12.69
C THR A 211 -0.70 8.69 -12.63
N ALA A 212 -1.88 8.07 -12.55
CA ALA A 212 -1.98 6.60 -12.55
C ALA A 212 -1.50 5.97 -13.87
N ILE A 213 -1.76 6.61 -15.02
CA ILE A 213 -1.27 6.17 -16.33
C ILE A 213 0.26 6.34 -16.42
N SER A 214 0.79 7.51 -16.04
CA SER A 214 2.23 7.78 -16.03
C SER A 214 2.98 6.77 -15.16
N MET A 215 2.49 6.52 -13.93
CA MET A 215 3.05 5.50 -13.04
C MET A 215 3.06 4.12 -13.69
N ALA A 216 1.99 3.69 -14.38
CA ALA A 216 1.98 2.39 -15.06
C ALA A 216 3.01 2.30 -16.19
N ILE A 217 3.23 3.39 -16.93
CA ILE A 217 4.25 3.48 -17.98
C ILE A 217 5.64 3.35 -17.35
N ASP A 218 5.91 4.10 -16.28
CA ASP A 218 7.22 4.09 -15.61
C ASP A 218 7.55 2.71 -15.05
N LEU A 219 6.60 2.06 -14.37
CA LEU A 219 6.78 0.69 -13.86
C LEU A 219 7.05 -0.31 -14.98
N SER A 220 6.37 -0.17 -16.12
CA SER A 220 6.56 -1.05 -17.29
C SER A 220 7.94 -0.89 -17.91
N GLN A 221 8.44 0.35 -17.99
CA GLN A 221 9.79 0.63 -18.48
C GLN A 221 10.85 0.06 -17.54
N GLN A 222 10.70 0.23 -16.22
CA GLN A 222 11.64 -0.33 -15.24
C GLN A 222 11.68 -1.85 -15.30
N ALA A 223 10.51 -2.50 -15.37
CA ALA A 223 10.42 -3.96 -15.49
C ALA A 223 11.07 -4.51 -16.76
N SER A 224 11.03 -3.75 -17.86
CA SER A 224 11.65 -4.14 -19.13
C SER A 224 13.19 -3.99 -19.14
N ASN A 225 13.75 -3.22 -18.21
CA ASN A 225 15.17 -2.94 -18.11
C ASN A 225 15.93 -3.94 -17.20
N GLN A 226 15.23 -4.89 -16.58
CA GLN A 226 15.78 -5.95 -15.73
C GLN A 226 15.97 -7.27 -16.50
#